data_AF-B9TGD4-F1
#
_entry.id   AF-B9TGD4-F1
#
_cell.length_a   1.000
_cell.length_b   1.000
_cell.length_c   1.000
_cell.angle_alpha   90.00
_cell.angle_beta   90.00
_cell.angle_gamma   90.00
#
_symmetry.space_group_name_H-M   'P 1'
#
loop_
_entity.id
_entity.type
_entity.pdbx_description
1 polymer ?
#
loop_
_entity_poly.entity_id
_entity_poly.type
_entity_poly.pdbx_seq_one_letter_code
_entity_poly.pdbx_strand_id
1 'polypeptide(L)' 'MPAFGGPDLRTLYVTSAGARPAAELEQYPLSGKLLAIPMDVAGREEPTYRR' A
#
# COMPACT_ATOMS: atom_id res chain seq x y z
N MET A 1 6.21 -1.68 -2.52
CA MET A 1 5.50 -2.51 -3.53
C MET A 1 4.02 -2.44 -3.19
N PRO A 2 3.13 -2.05 -4.12
CA PRO A 2 1.71 -2.10 -3.89
C PRO A 2 1.18 -3.54 -4.05
N ALA A 3 0.13 -3.89 -3.31
CA ALA A 3 -0.51 -5.19 -3.41
C ALA A 3 -2.03 -5.06 -3.31
N PHE A 4 -2.77 -5.81 -4.12
CA PHE A 4 -4.21 -5.95 -3.92
C PHE A 4 -4.50 -6.94 -2.79
N GLY A 5 -5.55 -6.67 -2.02
CA GLY A 5 -5.97 -7.52 -0.92
C GLY A 5 -7.40 -7.20 -0.47
N GLY A 6 -7.74 -7.66 0.73
CA GLY A 6 -9.11 -7.63 1.23
C GLY A 6 -9.94 -8.82 0.72
N PRO A 7 -11.17 -9.01 1.24
CA PRO A 7 -11.98 -10.21 0.96
C PRO A 7 -12.34 -10.42 -0.53
N ASP A 8 -12.35 -9.35 -1.32
CA ASP A 8 -12.73 -9.34 -2.74
C ASP A 8 -11.60 -8.87 -3.67
N LEU A 9 -10.38 -8.70 -3.13
CA LEU A 9 -9.21 -8.15 -3.83
C LEU A 9 -9.41 -6.75 -4.43
N ARG A 10 -10.35 -5.94 -3.92
CA ARG A 10 -10.59 -4.56 -4.41
C ARG A 10 -9.95 -3.47 -3.57
N THR A 11 -9.07 -3.82 -2.62
CA THR A 11 -8.29 -2.83 -1.87
C THR A 11 -6.84 -2.84 -2.32
N LEU A 12 -6.33 -1.70 -2.78
CA LEU A 12 -4.91 -1.50 -3.07
C LEU A 12 -4.18 -1.03 -1.81
N TYR A 13 -3.29 -1.87 -1.29
CA TYR A 13 -2.41 -1.56 -0.17
C TYR A 13 -1.08 -1.01 -0.69
N VAL A 14 -0.68 0.18 -0.21
CA VAL A 14 0.56 0.84 -0.62
C VAL A 14 1.44 1.11 0.58
N THR A 15 2.64 0.54 0.58
CA THR A 15 3.70 0.85 1.55
C THR A 15 4.53 2.03 1.08
N SER A 16 4.96 2.87 2.02
CA SER A 16 5.86 4.01 1.77
C SER A 16 6.95 4.08 2.83
N ALA A 17 8.08 4.71 2.51
CA ALA A 17 9.17 4.94 3.47
C ALA A 17 8.94 6.23 4.24
N GLY A 18 9.24 6.22 5.55
CA GLY A 18 9.01 7.36 6.45
C GLY A 18 10.26 8.03 7.00
N ALA A 19 11.46 7.55 6.66
CA ALA A 19 12.72 8.12 7.13
C ALA A 19 13.04 9.44 6.38
N ARG A 20 12.32 10.50 6.74
CA ARG A 20 12.36 11.83 6.11
C ARG A 20 12.52 12.94 7.16
N PRO A 21 13.01 14.14 6.78
CA PRO A 21 13.09 15.28 7.68
C PRO A 21 11.72 15.73 8.22
N ALA A 22 11.69 16.34 9.40
CA ALA A 22 10.44 16.78 10.06
C ALA A 22 9.59 17.71 9.19
N ALA A 23 10.20 18.72 8.55
CA ALA A 23 9.48 19.64 7.65
C ALA A 23 8.79 18.92 6.48
N GLU A 24 9.39 17.85 5.96
CA GLU A 24 8.78 17.05 4.89
C GLU A 24 7.63 16.20 5.42
N LEU A 25 7.75 15.64 6.63
CA LEU A 25 6.67 14.89 7.27
C LEU A 25 5.49 15.80 7.66
N GLU A 26 5.74 17.06 8.01
CA GLU A 26 4.68 18.05 8.25
C GLU A 26 3.90 18.35 6.96
N GLN A 27 4.61 18.49 5.83
CA GLN A 27 3.99 18.70 4.52
C GLN A 27 3.28 17.44 3.99
N TYR A 28 3.85 16.26 4.26
CA TYR A 28 3.39 14.97 3.77
C TYR A 28 3.19 13.97 4.92
N PRO A 29 2.12 14.14 5.73
CA PRO A 29 1.92 13.38 6.97
C PRO A 29 1.67 11.88 6.76
N LEU A 30 1.38 11.47 5.52
CA LEU A 30 1.16 10.07 5.16
C LEU A 30 2.46 9.33 4.78
N SER A 31 3.59 10.03 4.68
CA SER A 31 4.90 9.40 4.46
C SER A 31 5.21 8.37 5.56
N GLY A 32 5.63 7.17 5.16
CA GLY A 32 5.91 6.06 6.08
C GLY A 32 4.69 5.31 6.58
N LYS A 33 3.48 5.63 6.11
CA LYS A 33 2.26 4.90 6.46
C LYS A 33 1.96 3.82 5.43
N LEU A 34 1.18 2.83 5.86
CA LEU A 34 0.45 1.92 4.98
C LEU A 34 -0.86 2.60 4.57
N LEU A 35 -1.08 2.74 3.28
CA LEU A 35 -2.32 3.27 2.73
C LEU A 35 -3.17 2.10 2.22
N ALA A 36 -4.48 2.17 2.46
CA ALA A 36 -5.46 1.23 1.95
C ALA A 36 -6.48 2.03 1.13
N ILE A 37 -6.58 1.72 -0.16
CA ILE A 37 -7.35 2.52 -1.12
C ILE A 37 -8.36 1.60 -1.82
N PRO A 38 -9.68 1.89 -1.75
CA PRO A 38 -10.69 1.11 -2.45
C PRO A 38 -10.58 1.35 -3.96
N MET A 39 -10.69 0.30 -4.76
CA MET A 39 -10.54 0.31 -6.22
C MET A 39 -11.79 -0.22 -6.92
N ASP A 40 -12.10 0.34 -8.08
CA ASP A 40 -13.19 -0.13 -8.93
C ASP A 40 -12.88 -1.44 -9.64
N VAL A 41 -11.68 -2.01 -9.48
CA VAL A 41 -11.25 -3.28 -10.07
C VAL A 41 -10.68 -4.20 -9.00
N ALA A 42 -10.87 -5.51 -9.19
CA ALA A 42 -10.22 -6.50 -8.36
C ALA A 42 -8.81 -6.81 -8.91
N GLY A 43 -7.86 -7.02 -8.00
CA GLY A 43 -6.54 -7.52 -8.32
C GLY A 43 -6.50 -9.03 -8.51
N ARG A 44 -5.33 -9.62 -8.31
CA ARG A 44 -5.10 -11.07 -8.37
C ARG A 44 -4.35 -11.51 -7.12
N GLU A 45 -4.55 -12.76 -6.73
CA GLU A 45 -3.75 -13.36 -5.68
C GLU A 45 -2.29 -13.47 -6.12
N GLU A 46 -1.38 -13.12 -5.22
CA GLU A 46 0.06 -13.31 -5.45
C GLU A 46 0.38 -14.82 -5.48
N PRO A 47 1.17 -15.29 -6.45
CA PRO A 47 1.52 -16.70 -6.54
C PRO A 47 2.39 -17.11 -5.34
N THR A 48 2.02 -18.20 -4.69
CA THR A 48 2.89 -18.81 -3.67
C THR A 48 4.16 -19.35 -4.31
N TYR A 49 5.31 -19.05 -3.71
CA TYR A 49 6.58 -19.64 -4.11
C TYR A 49 6.50 -21.17 -4.12
N ARG A 50 6.94 -21.78 -5.22
CA ARG A 50 7.10 -23.23 -5.34
C ARG A 50 8.59 -23.54 -5.46
N ARG A 51 9.07 -24.38 -4.55
CA ARG A 51 10.46 -24.85 -4.51
C ARG A 51 10.70 -25.94 -5.54
#